data_AF-E1ZJZ9-F1
#
_entry.id   AF-E1ZJZ9-F1
#
_cell.length_a   1.000
_cell.length_b   1.000
_cell.length_c   1.000
_cell.angle_alpha   90.00
_cell.angle_beta   90.00
_cell.angle_gamma   90.00
#
_symmetry.space_group_name_H-M   'P 1'
#
loop_
_entity.id
_entity.type
_entity.pdbx_description
1 polymer ?
#
loop_
_entity_poly.entity_id
_entity_poly.type
_entity_poly.pdbx_seq_one_letter_code
_entity_poly.pdbx_strand_id
1 'polypeptide(L)'
;MASQKSTSPEMQNFLVQQQAKAQLQQTISRLTDECWAKCIGNPGTCGLLGSHSPSNYMSSKEQACMDNCARRFLESTQFVVKYFQAKANANQHSDF
;
A
#
# COMPACT_ATOMS: atom_id res chain seq x y z
N MET A 1 -28.16 29.16 14.16
CA MET A 1 -28.73 28.05 13.37
C MET A 1 -27.79 27.78 12.20
N ALA A 2 -27.54 26.50 11.92
CA ALA A 2 -26.42 26.00 11.12
C ALA A 2 -26.32 26.62 9.71
N SER A 3 -25.10 26.99 9.32
CA SER A 3 -24.78 27.37 7.95
C SER A 3 -24.94 26.13 7.05
N GLN A 4 -26.05 26.08 6.32
CA GLN A 4 -26.34 25.05 5.33
C GLN A 4 -25.43 25.31 4.12
N LYS A 5 -24.18 24.84 4.21
CA LYS A 5 -23.21 24.95 3.13
C LYS A 5 -23.56 23.85 2.12
N SER A 6 -24.36 24.18 1.12
CA SER A 6 -24.49 23.36 -0.07
C SER A 6 -23.09 23.24 -0.69
N THR A 7 -22.42 22.10 -0.44
CA THR A 7 -21.14 21.81 -1.07
C THR A 7 -21.38 21.81 -2.57
N SER A 8 -20.81 22.79 -3.27
CA SER A 8 -20.99 22.92 -4.72
C SER A 8 -20.56 21.61 -5.41
N PRO A 9 -21.19 21.22 -6.53
CA PRO A 9 -20.83 20.00 -7.25
C PRO A 9 -19.32 19.91 -7.56
N GLU A 10 -18.68 21.04 -7.83
CA GLU A 10 -17.23 21.14 -8.07
C GLU A 10 -16.43 20.81 -6.81
N MET A 11 -16.87 21.28 -5.63
CA MET A 11 -16.24 20.93 -4.36
C MET A 11 -16.42 19.44 -4.03
N GLN A 12 -17.58 18.85 -4.32
CA GLN A 12 -17.78 17.41 -4.12
C GLN A 12 -16.83 16.59 -5.00
N ASN A 13 -16.71 16.95 -6.28
CA ASN A 13 -15.77 16.31 -7.20
C ASN A 13 -14.32 16.47 -6.75
N PHE A 14 -13.93 17.67 -6.29
CA PHE A 14 -12.60 17.92 -5.74
C PHE A 14 -12.32 17.03 -4.53
N LEU A 15 -13.27 16.91 -3.60
CA LEU A 15 -13.13 16.06 -2.41
C LEU A 15 -12.91 14.60 -2.77
N VAL A 16 -13.67 14.06 -3.72
CA VAL A 16 -13.51 12.67 -4.19
C VAL A 16 -12.09 12.44 -4.76
N GLN A 17 -11.59 13.37 -5.56
CA GLN A 17 -10.24 13.27 -6.13
C GLN A 17 -9.15 13.36 -5.06
N GLN A 18 -9.27 14.30 -4.11
CA GLN A 18 -8.30 14.42 -3.02
C GLN A 18 -8.33 13.21 -2.10
N GLN A 19 -9.51 12.64 -1.84
CA GLN A 19 -9.65 11.44 -1.05
C GLN A 19 -8.98 10.24 -1.72
N ALA A 20 -9.20 10.03 -3.03
CA ALA A 20 -8.53 8.98 -3.79
C ALA A 20 -7.00 9.15 -3.77
N LYS A 21 -6.50 10.38 -3.92
CA LYS A 21 -5.07 10.69 -3.80
C LYS A 21 -4.53 10.38 -2.41
N ALA A 22 -5.24 10.77 -1.34
CA ALA A 22 -4.83 10.52 0.04
C ALA A 22 -4.76 9.01 0.33
N GLN A 23 -5.74 8.23 -0.13
CA GLN A 23 -5.74 6.77 0.00
C GLN A 23 -4.56 6.13 -0.75
N LEU A 24 -4.24 6.63 -1.95
CA LEU A 24 -3.07 6.17 -2.70
C LEU A 24 -1.77 6.48 -1.93
N GLN A 25 -1.63 7.69 -1.37
CA GLN A 25 -0.45 8.05 -0.59
C GLN A 25 -0.29 7.18 0.66
N GLN A 26 -1.37 6.87 1.36
CA GLN A 26 -1.34 5.93 2.48
C GLN A 26 -0.89 4.53 2.04
N THR A 27 -1.34 4.08 0.87
CA THR A 27 -0.93 2.80 0.30
C THR A 27 0.57 2.80 -0.05
N ILE A 28 1.06 3.87 -0.67
CA ILE A 28 2.49 4.05 -0.99
C ILE A 28 3.34 4.04 0.27
N SER A 29 2.93 4.74 1.33
CA SER A 29 3.66 4.76 2.60
C SER A 29 3.77 3.36 3.18
N ARG A 30 2.65 2.63 3.29
CA ARG A 30 2.64 1.26 3.83
C ARG A 30 3.49 0.30 3.01
N LEU A 31 3.38 0.37 1.69
CA LEU A 31 4.20 -0.45 0.78
C LEU A 31 5.68 -0.15 0.99
N THR A 32 6.04 1.14 1.09
CA THR A 32 7.41 1.58 1.34
C THR A 32 7.94 1.01 2.65
N ASP A 33 7.20 1.17 3.75
CA ASP A 33 7.62 0.70 5.07
C ASP A 33 7.81 -0.83 5.11
N GLU A 34 6.87 -1.58 4.55
CA GLU A 34 6.95 -3.05 4.47
C GLU A 34 8.10 -3.53 3.60
N CYS A 35 8.28 -2.94 2.42
CA CYS A 35 9.34 -3.36 1.50
C CYS A 35 10.71 -2.93 1.99
N TRP A 36 10.81 -1.77 2.65
CA TRP A 36 12.03 -1.36 3.31
C TRP A 36 12.45 -2.34 4.40
N ALA A 37 11.53 -2.71 5.30
CA ALA A 37 11.82 -3.68 6.35
C ALA A 37 12.26 -5.05 5.81
N LYS A 38 11.63 -5.53 4.72
CA LYS A 38 11.93 -6.84 4.13
C LYS A 38 13.23 -6.88 3.32
N CYS A 39 13.49 -5.83 2.54
CA CYS A 39 14.59 -5.82 1.57
C CYS A 39 15.86 -5.13 2.08
N ILE A 40 15.72 -4.14 2.96
CA ILE A 40 16.85 -3.33 3.47
C ILE A 40 17.07 -3.57 4.98
N GLY A 41 15.99 -3.71 5.75
CA GLY A 41 16.01 -3.81 7.21
C GLY A 41 16.46 -5.16 7.78
N ASN A 42 16.85 -6.13 6.95
CA ASN A 42 17.34 -7.42 7.43
C ASN A 42 18.82 -7.27 7.83
N PRO A 43 19.21 -7.51 9.10
CA PRO A 43 20.58 -7.30 9.60
C PRO A 43 21.64 -8.22 8.97
N GLY A 44 21.25 -9.11 8.05
CA GLY A 44 22.16 -9.92 7.24
C GLY A 44 22.57 -9.30 5.90
N THR A 45 21.95 -8.20 5.46
CA THR A 45 22.26 -7.53 4.18
C THR A 45 22.67 -6.07 4.32
N CYS A 46 22.48 -5.46 5.50
CA CYS A 46 22.99 -4.13 5.81
C CYS A 46 23.79 -4.17 7.12
N GLY A 47 25.13 -4.23 6.98
CA GLY A 47 26.09 -3.79 7.99
C GLY A 47 26.15 -4.53 9.32
N LEU A 48 26.62 -5.78 9.32
CA LEU A 48 27.48 -6.33 10.39
C LEU A 48 28.38 -7.49 9.89
N LEU A 49 28.16 -8.02 8.69
CA LEU A 49 29.06 -8.98 8.02
C LEU A 49 29.16 -8.68 6.50
N GLY A 50 30.11 -7.82 6.12
CA GLY A 50 30.82 -7.96 4.85
C GLY A 50 30.13 -7.66 3.51
N SER A 51 28.92 -7.09 3.46
CA SER A 51 28.30 -6.61 2.20
C SER A 51 28.04 -5.10 2.24
N HIS A 52 29.08 -4.31 2.49
CA HIS A 52 29.03 -2.88 2.20
C HIS A 52 29.46 -2.66 0.76
N SER A 53 28.48 -2.41 -0.12
CA SER A 53 28.75 -1.52 -1.24
C SER A 53 29.00 -0.13 -0.64
N PRO A 54 30.13 0.54 -0.90
CA PRO A 54 30.42 1.89 -0.41
C PRO A 54 29.54 2.97 -1.07
N SER A 55 28.48 2.56 -1.76
CA SER A 55 27.63 3.40 -2.57
C SER A 55 26.32 3.68 -1.84
N ASN A 56 25.87 4.93 -1.80
CA ASN A 56 24.53 5.34 -1.33
C ASN A 56 23.36 4.76 -2.17
N TYR A 57 23.64 3.80 -3.04
CA TYR A 57 22.69 3.16 -3.95
C TYR A 57 22.45 1.72 -3.50
N MET A 58 21.19 1.29 -3.63
CA MET A 58 20.81 -0.11 -3.45
C MET A 58 21.59 -1.00 -4.43
N SER A 59 22.08 -2.15 -3.96
CA SER A 59 22.63 -3.20 -4.81
C SER A 59 21.56 -3.73 -5.77
N SER A 60 21.97 -4.38 -6.87
CA SER A 60 21.02 -4.97 -7.83
C SER A 60 20.06 -6.00 -7.18
N LYS A 61 20.51 -6.68 -6.11
CA LYS A 61 19.67 -7.62 -5.36
C LYS A 61 18.60 -6.90 -4.53
N GLU A 62 18.97 -5.79 -3.89
CA GLU A 62 18.03 -4.95 -3.13
C GLU A 62 17.02 -4.27 -4.06
N GLN A 63 17.45 -3.75 -5.21
CA GLN A 63 16.55 -3.20 -6.24
C GLN A 63 15.54 -4.25 -6.71
N ALA A 64 16.02 -5.45 -7.10
CA ALA A 64 15.15 -6.54 -7.49
C ALA A 64 14.21 -6.98 -6.36
N CYS A 65 14.68 -6.98 -5.10
CA CYS A 65 13.82 -7.26 -3.94
C CYS A 65 12.70 -6.23 -3.82
N MET A 66 13.01 -4.93 -3.93
CA MET A 66 12.03 -3.85 -3.85
C MET A 66 10.93 -3.99 -4.92
N ASP A 67 11.32 -4.24 -6.17
CA ASP A 67 10.37 -4.42 -7.29
C ASP A 67 9.43 -5.61 -7.03
N ASN A 68 10.00 -6.75 -6.61
CA ASN A 68 9.21 -7.94 -6.30
C ASN A 68 8.32 -7.72 -5.08
N CYS A 69 8.82 -7.06 -4.03
CA CYS A 69 8.05 -6.78 -2.83
C CYS A 69 6.84 -5.90 -3.14
N ALA A 70 7.05 -4.79 -3.86
CA ALA A 70 5.97 -3.87 -4.23
C ALA A 70 4.88 -4.60 -5.02
N ARG A 71 5.28 -5.42 -6.01
CA ARG A 71 4.34 -6.22 -6.80
C ARG A 71 3.57 -7.24 -5.95
N ARG A 72 4.27 -7.99 -5.09
CA ARG A 72 3.65 -8.99 -4.22
C ARG A 72 2.72 -8.37 -3.18
N PHE A 73 3.05 -7.19 -2.64
CA PHE A 73 2.22 -6.47 -1.69
C PHE A 73 0.85 -6.09 -2.29
N LEU A 74 0.83 -5.57 -3.52
CA LEU A 74 -0.40 -5.20 -4.20
C LEU A 74 -1.25 -6.43 -4.54
N GLU A 75 -0.62 -7.49 -5.06
CA GLU A 75 -1.33 -8.74 -5.39
C GLU A 75 -1.90 -9.44 -4.16
N SER A 76 -1.15 -9.51 -3.06
CA SER A 76 -1.63 -10.13 -1.81
C SER A 76 -2.77 -9.33 -1.19
N THR A 77 -2.66 -8.00 -1.18
CA THR A 77 -3.73 -7.11 -0.69
C THR A 77 -5.01 -7.32 -1.49
N GLN A 78 -4.93 -7.37 -2.83
CA GLN A 78 -6.09 -7.63 -3.68
C GLN A 78 -6.69 -9.02 -3.45
N PHE A 79 -5.85 -10.04 -3.31
CA PHE A 79 -6.29 -11.40 -3.02
C PHE A 79 -7.09 -11.46 -1.71
N VAL A 80 -6.53 -10.90 -0.63
CA VAL A 80 -7.17 -10.87 0.69
C VAL A 80 -8.51 -10.14 0.63
N VAL A 81 -8.57 -8.96 0.00
CA VAL A 81 -9.81 -8.21 -0.17
C VAL A 81 -10.86 -9.01 -0.94
N LYS A 82 -10.50 -9.60 -2.08
CA LYS A 82 -11.43 -10.41 -2.89
C LYS A 82 -11.92 -11.65 -2.14
N TYR A 83 -11.04 -12.29 -1.38
CA TYR A 83 -11.40 -13.45 -0.56
C TYR A 83 -12.48 -13.08 0.47
N PHE A 84 -12.28 -11.99 1.22
CA PHE A 84 -13.26 -11.57 2.23
C PHE A 84 -14.55 -11.01 1.61
N GLN A 85 -14.48 -10.31 0.48
CA GLN A 85 -15.68 -9.88 -0.27
C GLN A 85 -16.52 -11.08 -0.72
N ALA A 86 -15.88 -12.12 -1.28
CA ALA A 86 -16.58 -13.34 -1.68
C ALA A 86 -17.26 -14.03 -0.49
N LYS A 87 -16.61 -14.07 0.68
CA LYS A 87 -17.18 -14.63 1.91
C LYS A 87 -18.33 -13.79 2.46
N ALA A 88 -18.22 -12.47 2.45
CA ALA A 88 -19.29 -11.57 2.89
C ALA A 88 -20.54 -11.74 2.01
N ASN A 89 -20.35 -11.82 0.68
CA ASN A 89 -21.46 -11.98 -0.27
C ASN A 89 -22.12 -13.37 -0.17
N ALA A 90 -21.35 -14.42 0.12
CA ALA A 90 -21.89 -15.77 0.31
C ALA A 90 -22.81 -15.88 1.55
N ASN A 91 -22.62 -15.04 2.55
CA ASN A 91 -23.46 -14.98 3.75
C ASN A 91 -24.73 -14.11 3.59
N GLN A 92 -24.98 -13.51 2.41
CA GLN A 92 -26.19 -12.72 2.14
C GLN A 92 -27.34 -13.53 1.48
N HIS A 93 -27.23 -14.86 1.38
CA HIS A 93 -28.24 -15.72 0.76
C HIS A 93 -28.81 -16.80 1.72
N SER A 94 -28.89 -16.48 3.02
CA SER A 94 -29.53 -17.32 4.05
C SER A 94 -30.82 -16.73 4.64
N ASP A 95 -31.36 -15.67 4.03
CA ASP A 95 -32.62 -15.02 4.45
C ASP A 95 -33.77 -15.24 3.44
N PHE A 96 -33.92 -16.47 2.94
CA PHE A 96 -35.17 -17.03 2.41
C PHE A 96 -35.23 -18.55 2.65
#